data_AF-A0A9D6SAR4-F1
#
_entry.id   AF-A0A9D6SAR4-F1
#
_cell.length_a   1.000
_cell.length_b   1.000
_cell.length_c   1.000
_cell.angle_alpha   90.00
_cell.angle_beta   90.00
_cell.angle_gamma   90.00
#
_symmetry.space_group_name_H-M   'P 1'
#
loop_
_entity.id
_entity.type
_entity.pdbx_description
1 polymer ?
#
loop_
_entity_poly.entity_id
_entity_poly.type
_entity_poly.pdbx_seq_one_letter_code
_entity_poly.pdbx_strand_id
1 'polypeptide(L)'
;MKKYRIAPEVKEQIINRIKNEGVTVAQAAKDHGVHETTIYGWIGAKTDSGPSTLEFAKLKKENEELLKMVGLLTLKLSESQKKR
;
A
#
# COMPACT_ATOMS: atom_id res chain seq x y z
N MET A 1 -12.80 2.98 32.53
CA MET A 1 -11.58 2.33 32.02
C MET A 1 -10.48 3.37 31.88
N LYS A 2 -9.30 3.19 32.51
CA LYS A 2 -8.17 4.12 32.34
C LYS A 2 -7.57 3.91 30.94
N LYS A 3 -7.59 4.97 30.13
CA LYS A 3 -7.01 4.98 28.78
C LYS A 3 -5.55 5.38 28.89
N TYR A 4 -4.64 4.40 28.88
CA TYR A 4 -3.21 4.68 28.79
C TYR A 4 -2.89 5.09 27.35
N ARG A 5 -2.33 6.28 27.19
CA ARG A 5 -1.90 6.80 25.89
C ARG A 5 -0.39 6.62 25.80
N ILE A 6 0.05 5.86 24.80
CA ILE A 6 1.47 5.73 24.47
C ILE A 6 1.88 6.99 23.70
N ALA A 7 3.02 7.57 24.04
CA ALA A 7 3.55 8.74 23.36
C ALA A 7 3.78 8.43 21.87
N PRO A 8 3.46 9.37 20.95
CA PRO A 8 3.64 9.16 19.51
C PRO A 8 5.06 8.77 19.12
N GLU A 9 6.06 9.36 19.77
CA GLU A 9 7.49 9.10 19.55
C GLU A 9 7.86 7.64 19.84
N VAL A 10 7.37 7.09 20.95
CA VAL A 10 7.59 5.68 21.34
C VAL A 10 6.92 4.73 20.34
N LYS A 11 5.71 5.07 19.89
CA LYS A 11 5.03 4.32 18.84
C LYS A 11 5.83 4.30 17.55
N GLU A 12 6.40 5.43 17.13
CA GLU A 12 7.22 5.51 15.92
C GLU A 12 8.52 4.72 16.05
N GLN A 13 9.19 4.82 17.20
CA GLN A 13 10.38 4.03 17.49
C GLN A 13 10.09 2.52 17.39
N ILE A 14 9.02 2.04 18.02
CA ILE A 14 8.60 0.62 17.96
C ILE A 14 8.38 0.18 16.51
N ILE A 15 7.66 0.99 15.71
CA ILE A 15 7.38 0.67 14.31
C ILE A 15 8.67 0.67 13.48
N ASN A 16 9.59 1.59 13.73
CA ASN A 16 10.88 1.67 13.04
C ASN A 16 11.74 0.43 13.30
N ARG A 17 11.84 -0.01 14.56
CA ARG A 17 12.56 -1.23 14.93
C ARG A 17 12.01 -2.48 14.25
N ILE A 18 10.68 -2.56 14.11
CA ILE A 18 10.03 -3.68 13.42
C ILE A 18 10.28 -3.65 11.92
N LYS A 19 10.17 -2.48 11.28
CA LYS A 19 10.28 -2.35 9.81
C LYS A 19 11.71 -2.36 9.30
N ASN A 20 12.63 -1.71 10.01
CA ASN A 20 13.97 -1.40 9.50
C ASN A 20 15.08 -2.19 10.21
N GLU A 21 14.87 -2.61 11.45
CA GLU A 21 15.87 -3.36 12.23
C GLU A 21 15.57 -4.87 12.32
N GLY A 22 14.47 -5.33 11.72
CA GLY A 22 14.09 -6.75 11.67
C GLY A 22 13.64 -7.34 13.01
N VAL A 23 13.28 -6.49 13.98
CA VAL A 23 12.80 -6.94 15.30
C VAL A 23 11.39 -7.52 15.18
N THR A 24 11.14 -8.66 15.80
CA THR A 24 9.80 -9.27 15.81
C THR A 24 8.81 -8.44 16.64
N VAL A 25 7.53 -8.50 16.28
CA VAL A 25 6.46 -7.82 17.04
C VAL A 25 6.46 -8.26 18.51
N ALA A 26 6.68 -9.55 18.78
CA ALA A 26 6.76 -10.11 20.13
C ALA A 26 7.93 -9.53 20.94
N GLN A 27 9.10 -9.38 20.32
CA GLN A 27 10.26 -8.80 21.00
C GLN A 27 10.05 -7.30 21.26
N ALA A 28 9.54 -6.56 20.28
CA ALA A 28 9.26 -5.14 20.43
C ALA A 28 8.16 -4.87 21.48
N ALA A 29 7.14 -5.74 21.55
CA ALA A 29 6.11 -5.72 22.58
C ALA A 29 6.70 -5.88 23.99
N LYS A 30 7.58 -6.88 24.16
CA LYS A 30 8.25 -7.16 25.43
C LYS A 30 9.18 -6.04 25.86
N ASP A 31 9.99 -5.51 24.94
CA ASP A 31 10.97 -4.45 25.21
C ASP A 31 10.31 -3.15 25.68
N HIS A 32 9.14 -2.83 25.13
CA HIS A 32 8.46 -1.55 25.38
C HIS A 32 7.24 -1.67 26.30
N GLY A 33 6.96 -2.86 26.84
CA GLY A 33 5.82 -3.09 27.73
C GLY A 33 4.46 -2.86 27.06
N VAL A 34 4.36 -3.13 25.75
CA VAL A 34 3.14 -2.93 24.95
C VAL A 34 2.58 -4.29 24.54
N HIS A 35 1.27 -4.47 24.61
CA HIS A 35 0.66 -5.72 24.15
C HIS A 35 0.75 -5.84 22.63
N GLU A 36 1.09 -7.03 22.11
CA GLU A 36 1.30 -7.28 20.68
C GLU A 36 0.11 -6.83 19.81
N THR A 37 -1.12 -7.06 20.27
CA THR A 37 -2.35 -6.63 19.55
C THR A 37 -2.40 -5.13 19.31
N THR A 38 -1.82 -4.33 20.21
CA THR A 38 -1.73 -2.87 20.06
C THR A 38 -0.78 -2.51 18.92
N ILE A 39 0.35 -3.21 18.82
CA ILE A 39 1.34 -3.03 17.75
C ILE A 39 0.75 -3.47 16.40
N TYR A 40 0.09 -4.62 16.34
CA TYR A 40 -0.64 -5.05 15.13
C TYR A 40 -1.70 -4.04 14.71
N GLY A 41 -2.44 -3.46 15.66
CA GLY A 41 -3.39 -2.38 15.39
C GLY A 41 -2.73 -1.13 14.80
N TRP A 42 -1.53 -0.77 15.24
CA TRP A 42 -0.78 0.35 14.66
C TRP A 42 -0.22 0.08 13.28
N ILE A 43 0.25 -1.14 13.03
CA ILE A 43 0.75 -1.55 11.72
C ILE A 43 -0.42 -1.56 10.73
N GLY A 44 -1.55 -2.20 11.08
CA GLY A 44 -2.75 -2.24 10.25
C GLY A 44 -3.38 -0.86 10.00
N ALA A 45 -3.38 0.04 10.99
CA ALA A 45 -3.83 1.41 10.78
C ALA A 45 -2.89 2.23 9.88
N LYS A 46 -1.62 1.83 9.72
CA LYS A 46 -0.67 2.45 8.78
C LYS A 46 -0.63 1.75 7.41
N THR A 47 -1.33 0.63 7.20
CA THR A 47 -1.41 -0.05 5.89
C THR A 47 -2.45 0.55 4.92
N ASP A 48 -3.08 1.68 5.27
CA ASP A 48 -3.88 2.50 4.34
C ASP A 48 -3.06 3.12 3.17
N SER A 49 -1.78 2.75 3.03
CA SER A 49 -0.91 3.18 1.93
C SER A 49 -0.99 2.30 0.67
N GLY A 50 -1.98 1.41 0.57
CA GLY A 50 -2.35 0.82 -0.72
C GLY A 50 -3.12 1.86 -1.55
N PRO A 51 -3.03 1.85 -2.90
CA PRO A 51 -3.91 2.69 -3.69
C PRO A 51 -5.36 2.42 -3.27
N SER A 52 -6.14 3.48 -3.06
CA SER A 52 -7.55 3.29 -2.73
C SER A 52 -8.18 2.40 -3.80
N THR A 53 -9.14 1.55 -3.41
CA THR A 53 -9.82 0.66 -4.36
C THR A 53 -10.39 1.43 -5.56
N LEU A 54 -10.79 2.68 -5.33
CA LEU A 54 -11.25 3.61 -6.36
C LEU A 54 -10.12 4.07 -7.30
N GLU A 55 -8.95 4.45 -6.77
CA GLU A 55 -7.79 4.81 -7.60
C GLU A 55 -7.30 3.63 -8.43
N PHE A 56 -7.25 2.43 -7.84
CA PHE A 56 -6.90 1.22 -8.59
C PHE A 56 -7.92 0.92 -9.71
N ALA A 57 -9.22 1.04 -9.42
CA ALA A 57 -10.27 0.86 -10.43
C ALA A 57 -10.18 1.91 -11.55
N LYS A 58 -9.88 3.16 -11.21
CA LYS A 58 -9.68 4.24 -12.18
C LYS A 58 -8.47 3.96 -13.08
N LEU A 59 -7.32 3.63 -12.49
CA LEU A 59 -6.10 3.27 -13.22
C LEU A 59 -6.31 2.07 -14.14
N LYS A 60 -7.03 1.04 -13.69
CA LYS A 60 -7.37 -0.11 -14.52
C LYS A 60 -8.20 0.28 -15.73
N LYS A 61 -9.22 1.14 -15.55
CA LYS A 61 -10.07 1.62 -16.64
C LYS A 61 -9.27 2.47 -17.64
N GLU A 62 -8.42 3.38 -17.16
CA GLU A 62 -7.55 4.19 -18.00
C GLU A 62 -6.61 3.32 -18.85
N ASN A 63 -6.02 2.28 -18.27
CA ASN A 63 -5.17 1.34 -18.99
C ASN A 63 -5.94 0.56 -20.08
N GLU A 64 -7.15 0.09 -19.78
CA GLU A 64 -8.01 -0.59 -20.77
C GLU A 64 -8.40 0.31 -21.94
N GLU A 65 -8.69 1.59 -21.69
CA GLU A 65 -9.01 2.57 -22.73
C GLU A 65 -7.80 2.88 -23.63
N LEU A 66 -6.62 3.04 -23.02
CA LEU A 66 -5.37 3.24 -23.76
C LEU A 66 -5.04 2.05 -24.67
N LEU A 67 -5.16 0.82 -24.16
CA LEU A 67 -4.93 -0.39 -24.95
C LEU A 67 -5.89 -0.48 -26.15
N LYS A 68 -7.17 -0.14 -25.97
CA LYS A 68 -8.14 -0.10 -27.08
C LYS A 68 -7.74 0.93 -28.14
N MET A 69 -7.33 2.12 -27.73
CA MET A 69 -6.91 3.17 -28.66
C MET A 69 -5.68 2.75 -29.46
N VAL A 70 -4.67 2.17 -28.80
CA VAL A 70 -3.47 1.63 -29.45
C VAL A 70 -3.83 0.52 -30.44
N GLY A 71 -4.74 -0.38 -30.08
CA GLY A 71 -5.23 -1.43 -30.97
C GLY A 71 -5.88 -0.87 -32.23
N LEU A 72 -6.76 0.13 -32.09
CA LEU A 72 -7.41 0.78 -33.23
C LEU A 72 -6.42 1.51 -34.14
N LEU A 73 -5.42 2.20 -33.56
CA LEU A 73 -4.37 2.88 -34.33
C LEU A 73 -3.50 1.87 -35.10
N THR A 74 -3.12 0.77 -34.44
CA THR A 74 -2.33 -0.30 -35.07
C THR A 74 -3.07 -0.94 -36.23
N LEU A 75 -4.38 -1.17 -36.08
CA LEU A 75 -5.22 -1.72 -37.14
C LEU A 75 -5.27 -0.76 -38.35
N LYS A 76 -5.56 0.52 -38.12
CA LYS A 76 -5.58 1.54 -39.18
C LYS A 76 -4.24 1.66 -39.90
N LEU A 77 -3.13 1.62 -39.16
CA LEU A 77 -1.78 1.64 -39.75
C LEU A 77 -1.56 0.43 -40.66
N SER A 78 -1.93 -0.77 -40.18
CA SER A 78 -1.79 -2.01 -40.95
C SER A 78 -2.64 -2.00 -42.23
N GLU A 79 -3.87 -1.50 -42.16
CA GLU A 79 -4.75 -1.34 -43.34
C GLU A 79 -4.19 -0.31 -44.33
N SER A 80 -3.62 0.79 -43.84
CA SER A 80 -2.99 1.81 -44.70
C SER A 80 -1.75 1.28 -45.43
N GLN A 81 -0.99 0.39 -44.79
CA GLN A 81 0.19 -0.24 -45.39
C GLN A 81 -0.17 -1.32 -46.42
N LYS A 82 -1.26 -2.08 -46.20
CA LYS A 82 -1.74 -3.10 -47.16
C LYS A 82 -2.35 -2.53 -48.45
N LYS A 83 -2.80 -1.26 -48.43
CA LYS A 83 -3.38 -0.57 -49.60
C LYS A 83 -2.35 0.13 -50.49
N ARG A 84 -1.06 0.07 -50.13
CA ARG A 84 0.06 0.52 -50.96
C ARG A 84 0.71 -0.64 -51.71
#